data_AF-A0A3S5IQR4-F1
#
_entry.id   AF-A0A3S5IQR4-F1
#
_cell.length_a   1.000
_cell.length_b   1.000
_cell.length_c   1.000
_cell.angle_alpha   90.00
_cell.angle_beta   90.00
_cell.angle_gamma   90.00
#
_symmetry.space_group_name_H-M   'P 1'
#
loop_
_entity.id
_entity.type
_entity.pdbx_description
1 polymer ?
#
loop_
_entity_poly.entity_id
_entity_poly.type
_entity_poly.pdbx_seq_one_letter_code
_entity_poly.pdbx_strand_id
1 'polypeptide(L)'
;MANNMMVLEGIGVVLPVENSCKNKPLFPLVLTVVLYLVVGWYFLYGLVGYLAYGGALEVSLVDALPKDPFSIVLRVAFMINILCSYPILFMPGILQIDSLLGWPFRSWKAILMLLAVNLVVYAVAIGAGTDTVAIVVSLIGALPAAVMLMLLPALLSLFVESSVEDPDEPRMSKEYWCRNLFGKRCTFIRARCYFYFLLGIMIMVVRTLGVVKSLAD
;
A
#
# COMPACT_ATOMS: atom_id res chain seq x y z
N MET A 1 3.41 10.46 10.48
CA MET A 1 3.02 10.89 9.11
C MET A 1 3.34 9.86 8.01
N ALA A 2 4.34 8.99 8.15
CA ALA A 2 4.63 7.94 7.17
C ALA A 2 3.47 6.93 7.01
N ASN A 3 2.85 6.50 8.11
CA ASN A 3 1.76 5.52 8.13
C ASN A 3 0.55 5.88 7.26
N ASN A 4 0.28 7.17 7.03
CA ASN A 4 -0.92 7.60 6.31
C ASN A 4 -0.90 7.20 4.83
N MET A 5 0.28 6.97 4.23
CA MET A 5 0.36 6.49 2.85
C MET A 5 0.00 5.00 2.72
N MET A 6 0.22 4.21 3.77
CA MET A 6 -0.17 2.79 3.77
C MET A 6 -1.69 2.63 3.58
N VAL A 7 -2.48 3.58 4.08
CA VAL A 7 -3.95 3.56 3.95
C VAL A 7 -4.39 3.60 2.48
N LEU A 8 -3.54 4.09 1.58
CA LEU A 8 -3.83 4.19 0.15
C LEU A 8 -3.39 2.97 -0.67
N GLU A 9 -2.82 1.92 -0.06
CA GLU A 9 -2.36 0.72 -0.78
C GLU A 9 -3.48 -0.07 -1.50
N GLY A 10 -4.75 0.22 -1.19
CA GLY A 10 -5.90 -0.38 -1.86
C GLY A 10 -5.98 -0.09 -3.37
N ILE A 11 -5.16 0.82 -3.92
CA ILE A 11 -5.16 1.15 -5.35
C ILE A 11 -4.93 -0.07 -6.26
N GLY A 12 -4.14 -1.05 -5.81
CA GLY A 12 -3.87 -2.28 -6.57
C GLY A 12 -5.09 -3.18 -6.73
N VAL A 13 -6.10 -3.03 -5.86
CA VAL A 13 -7.33 -3.83 -5.87
C VAL A 13 -8.41 -3.21 -6.76
N VAL A 14 -8.28 -1.92 -7.11
CA VAL A 14 -9.29 -1.20 -7.89
C VAL A 14 -9.50 -1.83 -9.27
N LEU A 15 -8.42 -2.17 -9.99
CA LEU A 15 -8.48 -2.74 -11.34
C LEU A 15 -9.15 -4.14 -11.37
N PRO A 16 -8.80 -5.10 -10.50
CA PRO A 16 -9.53 -6.36 -10.39
C PRO A 16 -11.02 -6.19 -10.06
N VAL A 17 -11.36 -5.25 -9.17
CA VAL A 17 -12.76 -4.98 -8.79
C VAL A 17 -13.53 -4.37 -9.95
N GLU A 18 -12.94 -3.43 -10.69
CA GLU A 18 -13.54 -2.87 -11.90
C GLU A 18 -13.80 -3.96 -12.95
N ASN A 19 -12.86 -4.90 -13.13
CA ASN A 19 -13.02 -6.02 -14.04
C ASN A 19 -14.14 -7.00 -13.63
N SER A 20 -14.44 -7.07 -12.34
CA SER A 20 -15.52 -7.92 -11.80
C SER A 20 -16.89 -7.23 -11.84
N CYS A 21 -16.94 -5.93 -12.14
CA CYS A 21 -18.18 -5.16 -12.16
C CYS A 21 -18.97 -5.35 -13.47
N LYS A 22 -20.27 -5.64 -13.35
CA LYS A 22 -21.18 -5.80 -14.50
C LYS A 22 -21.33 -4.51 -15.32
N ASN A 23 -21.38 -3.35 -14.65
CA ASN A 23 -21.56 -2.04 -15.27
C ASN A 23 -20.32 -1.15 -15.06
N LYS A 24 -19.31 -1.31 -15.93
CA LYS A 24 -18.07 -0.52 -15.93
C LYS A 24 -18.27 1.01 -15.97
N PRO A 25 -19.19 1.60 -16.76
CA PRO A 25 -19.29 3.07 -16.84
C PRO A 25 -19.76 3.75 -15.53
N LEU A 26 -20.43 3.01 -14.63
CA LEU A 26 -20.87 3.52 -13.33
C LEU A 26 -19.79 3.38 -12.25
N PHE A 27 -18.76 2.57 -12.50
CA PHE A 27 -17.67 2.29 -11.55
C PHE A 27 -16.99 3.54 -10.98
N PRO A 28 -16.58 4.55 -11.79
CA PRO A 28 -15.89 5.73 -11.24
C PRO A 28 -16.77 6.55 -10.28
N LEU A 29 -18.09 6.60 -10.53
CA LEU A 29 -19.03 7.29 -9.64
C LEU A 29 -19.16 6.54 -8.32
N VAL A 30 -19.37 5.21 -8.38
CA VAL A 30 -19.46 4.37 -7.18
C VAL A 30 -18.18 4.45 -6.36
N LEU A 31 -17.02 4.34 -7.01
CA LEU A 31 -15.72 4.44 -6.35
C LEU A 31 -15.54 5.79 -5.65
N THR A 32 -15.93 6.89 -6.29
CA THR A 32 -15.86 8.24 -5.70
C THR A 32 -16.74 8.36 -4.46
N VAL A 33 -17.99 7.90 -4.54
CA VAL A 33 -18.93 7.94 -3.40
C VAL A 33 -18.41 7.09 -2.23
N VAL A 34 -17.91 5.89 -2.50
CA VAL A 34 -17.35 5.00 -1.48
C VAL A 34 -16.12 5.63 -0.82
N LEU A 35 -15.22 6.24 -1.59
CA LEU A 35 -14.05 6.92 -1.05
C LEU A 35 -14.45 8.09 -0.13
N TYR A 36 -15.44 8.91 -0.52
CA TYR A 36 -15.94 9.99 0.35
C TYR A 36 -16.53 9.45 1.64
N LEU A 37 -17.31 8.36 1.57
CA LEU A 37 -17.90 7.73 2.74
C LEU A 37 -16.83 7.19 3.69
N VAL A 38 -15.82 6.49 3.17
CA VAL A 38 -14.71 5.94 3.95
C VAL A 38 -13.88 7.04 4.60
N VAL A 39 -13.55 8.11 3.86
CA VAL A 39 -12.85 9.28 4.42
C VAL A 39 -13.68 9.95 5.51
N GLY A 40 -14.99 10.11 5.30
CA GLY A 40 -15.90 10.61 6.32
C GLY A 40 -15.91 9.76 7.58
N TRP A 41 -15.94 8.43 7.44
CA TRP A 41 -15.86 7.49 8.55
C TRP A 41 -14.53 7.59 9.31
N TYR A 42 -13.40 7.61 8.60
CA TYR A 42 -12.10 7.77 9.23
C TYR A 42 -11.96 9.12 9.94
N PHE A 43 -12.50 10.18 9.35
CA PHE A 43 -12.51 11.49 9.98
C PHE A 43 -13.34 11.51 11.27
N LEU A 44 -14.56 10.95 11.23
CA LEU A 44 -15.42 10.85 12.41
C LEU A 44 -14.76 10.01 13.51
N TYR A 45 -14.21 8.85 13.17
CA TYR A 45 -13.56 7.97 14.13
C TYR A 45 -12.31 8.59 14.73
N GLY A 46 -11.49 9.25 13.90
CA GLY A 46 -10.31 9.99 14.36
C GLY A 46 -10.67 11.16 15.26
N LEU A 47 -11.72 11.92 14.91
CA LEU A 47 -12.18 13.07 15.70
C LEU A 47 -12.75 12.62 17.05
N VAL A 48 -13.62 11.61 17.06
CA VAL A 48 -14.18 11.06 18.31
C VAL A 48 -13.09 10.46 19.18
N GLY A 49 -12.15 9.70 18.60
CA GLY A 49 -11.01 9.14 19.32
C GLY A 49 -10.14 10.21 19.96
N TYR A 50 -9.83 11.28 19.21
CA TYR A 50 -9.05 12.40 19.73
C TYR A 50 -9.78 13.17 20.84
N LEU A 51 -11.08 13.42 20.71
CA LEU A 51 -11.87 14.08 21.75
C LEU A 51 -11.99 13.24 23.03
N ALA A 52 -12.04 11.90 22.90
CA ALA A 52 -12.21 11.01 24.05
C ALA A 52 -10.91 10.75 24.82
N TYR A 53 -9.78 10.57 24.12
CA TYR A 53 -8.50 10.16 24.75
C TYR A 53 -7.42 11.25 24.71
N GLY A 54 -7.63 12.35 23.99
CA GLY A 54 -6.71 13.48 23.94
C GLY A 54 -5.29 13.08 23.56
N GLY A 55 -4.31 13.52 24.36
CA GLY A 55 -2.88 13.25 24.15
C GLY A 55 -2.43 11.82 24.52
N ALA A 56 -3.29 10.96 25.08
CA ALA A 56 -2.94 9.57 25.41
C ALA A 56 -2.87 8.64 24.19
N LEU A 57 -3.13 9.17 22.99
CA LEU A 57 -3.21 8.46 21.71
C LEU A 57 -1.84 8.24 21.02
N GLU A 58 -0.75 8.23 21.79
CA GLU A 58 0.60 7.95 21.26
C GLU A 58 0.81 6.48 20.91
N VAL A 59 0.09 5.57 21.58
CA VAL A 59 0.10 4.14 21.33
C VAL A 59 -1.24 3.74 20.70
N SER A 60 -1.23 2.70 19.85
CA SER A 60 -2.40 2.11 19.17
C SER A 60 -3.70 2.30 19.96
N LEU A 61 -4.79 2.73 19.30
CA LEU A 61 -6.07 3.00 19.97
C LEU A 61 -6.54 1.82 20.84
N VAL A 62 -6.25 0.59 20.40
CA VAL A 62 -6.58 -0.66 21.12
C VAL A 62 -5.85 -0.76 22.47
N ASP A 63 -4.63 -0.26 22.55
CA ASP A 63 -3.82 -0.27 23.78
C ASP A 63 -4.25 0.83 24.75
N ALA A 64 -4.72 1.97 24.22
CA ALA A 64 -5.24 3.08 25.01
C ALA A 64 -6.60 2.80 25.69
N LEU A 65 -7.33 1.74 25.27
CA LEU A 65 -8.60 1.38 25.92
C LEU A 65 -8.38 0.91 27.37
N PRO A 66 -9.23 1.35 28.32
CA PRO A 66 -9.22 0.84 29.69
C PRO A 66 -9.49 -0.68 29.75
N LYS A 67 -9.10 -1.32 30.85
CA LYS A 67 -9.31 -2.77 31.07
C LYS A 67 -10.69 -3.05 31.67
N ASP A 68 -11.73 -2.49 31.08
CA ASP A 68 -13.11 -2.77 31.44
C ASP A 68 -13.67 -3.97 30.65
N PRO A 69 -14.74 -4.64 31.13
CA PRO A 69 -15.30 -5.81 30.47
C PRO A 69 -15.73 -5.56 29.02
N PHE A 70 -16.17 -4.33 28.69
CA PHE A 70 -16.58 -3.98 27.34
C PHE A 70 -15.37 -3.81 26.40
N SER A 71 -14.31 -3.16 26.86
CA SER A 71 -13.04 -3.06 26.14
C SER A 71 -12.38 -4.42 25.90
N ILE A 72 -12.53 -5.39 26.83
CA ILE A 72 -12.05 -6.76 26.61
C ILE A 72 -12.79 -7.41 25.44
N VAL A 73 -14.12 -7.27 25.37
CA VAL A 73 -14.91 -7.78 24.24
C VAL A 73 -14.47 -7.16 22.92
N LEU A 74 -14.22 -5.84 22.90
CA LEU A 74 -13.70 -5.16 21.71
C LEU A 74 -12.31 -5.67 21.29
N ARG A 75 -11.40 -5.87 22.25
CA ARG A 75 -10.06 -6.44 21.98
C ARG A 75 -10.15 -7.84 21.38
N VAL A 76 -11.03 -8.69 21.91
CA VAL A 76 -11.26 -10.05 21.37
C VAL A 76 -11.85 -9.98 19.97
N ALA A 77 -12.86 -9.13 19.73
CA ALA A 77 -13.43 -8.94 18.41
C ALA A 77 -12.38 -8.46 17.39
N PHE A 78 -11.51 -7.54 17.80
CA PHE A 78 -10.39 -7.05 16.98
C PHE A 78 -9.37 -8.17 16.67
N MET A 79 -9.03 -9.01 17.65
CA MET A 79 -8.16 -10.18 17.42
C MET A 79 -8.76 -11.16 16.43
N ILE A 80 -10.06 -11.47 16.55
CA ILE A 80 -10.76 -12.35 15.59
C ILE A 80 -10.73 -11.72 14.20
N ASN A 81 -10.98 -10.42 14.08
CA ASN A 81 -10.92 -9.72 12.81
C ASN A 81 -9.53 -9.82 12.15
N ILE A 82 -8.45 -9.61 12.91
CA ILE A 82 -7.08 -9.77 12.39
C ILE A 82 -6.84 -11.21 11.94
N LEU A 83 -7.24 -12.20 12.75
CA LEU A 83 -7.05 -13.61 12.45
C LEU A 83 -7.77 -14.02 11.17
N CYS A 84 -8.99 -13.52 10.94
CA CYS A 84 -9.76 -13.77 9.73
C CYS A 84 -9.23 -13.01 8.51
N SER A 85 -8.72 -11.79 8.70
CA SER A 85 -8.18 -10.97 7.62
C SER A 85 -6.84 -11.48 7.10
N TYR A 86 -6.02 -12.05 7.99
CA TYR A 86 -4.70 -12.56 7.68
C TYR A 86 -4.68 -13.52 6.47
N PRO A 87 -5.43 -14.65 6.43
CA PRO A 87 -5.40 -15.55 5.29
C PRO A 87 -5.82 -14.85 3.98
N ILE A 88 -6.79 -13.92 4.05
CA ILE A 88 -7.29 -13.20 2.87
C ILE A 88 -6.18 -12.33 2.26
N LEU A 89 -5.41 -11.63 3.09
CA LEU A 89 -4.32 -10.75 2.65
C LEU A 89 -3.16 -11.51 2.00
N PHE A 90 -2.88 -12.74 2.43
CA PHE A 90 -1.76 -13.53 1.91
C PHE A 90 -2.08 -14.30 0.61
N MET A 91 -3.35 -14.51 0.28
CA MET A 91 -3.76 -15.19 -0.96
C MET A 91 -3.12 -14.63 -2.24
N PRO A 92 -3.14 -13.31 -2.52
CA PRO A 92 -2.50 -12.77 -3.73
C PRO A 92 -0.98 -13.01 -3.73
N GLY A 93 -0.33 -12.97 -2.56
CA GLY A 93 1.10 -13.25 -2.44
C GLY A 93 1.44 -14.71 -2.78
N ILE A 94 0.64 -15.66 -2.32
CA ILE A 94 0.81 -17.09 -2.64
C ILE A 94 0.67 -17.32 -4.15
N LEU A 95 -0.37 -16.75 -4.76
CA LEU A 95 -0.60 -16.87 -6.21
C LEU A 95 0.57 -16.27 -7.02
N GLN A 96 1.12 -15.15 -6.57
CA GLN A 96 2.28 -14.53 -7.20
C GLN A 96 3.52 -15.42 -7.10
N ILE A 97 3.80 -16.00 -5.92
CA ILE A 97 4.93 -16.93 -5.72
C ILE A 97 4.77 -18.18 -6.59
N ASP A 98 3.57 -18.78 -6.62
CA ASP A 98 3.27 -19.94 -7.46
C ASP A 98 3.55 -19.63 -8.94
N SER A 99 3.14 -18.45 -9.42
CA SER A 99 3.38 -18.03 -10.81
C SER A 99 4.87 -17.82 -11.13
N LEU A 100 5.64 -17.26 -10.20
CA LEU A 100 7.07 -16.98 -10.38
C LEU A 100 7.91 -18.26 -10.37
N LEU A 101 7.52 -19.25 -9.58
CA LEU A 101 8.23 -20.53 -9.46
C LEU A 101 7.68 -21.62 -10.38
N GLY A 102 6.65 -21.33 -11.18
CA GLY A 102 6.00 -22.29 -12.07
C GLY A 102 5.32 -23.43 -11.32
N TRP A 103 4.90 -23.21 -10.07
CA TRP A 103 4.22 -24.21 -9.26
C TRP A 103 2.73 -24.27 -9.61
N PRO A 104 2.09 -25.44 -9.43
CA PRO A 104 0.65 -25.55 -9.63
C PRO A 104 -0.10 -24.66 -8.62
N PHE A 105 -1.25 -24.12 -9.05
CA PHE A 105 -2.13 -23.30 -8.21
C PHE A 105 -2.37 -23.97 -6.85
N ARG A 106 -2.07 -23.24 -5.77
CA ARG A 106 -2.26 -23.70 -4.38
C ARG A 106 -1.33 -24.86 -4.02
N SER A 107 -0.07 -24.75 -4.42
CA SER A 107 0.96 -25.70 -4.01
C SER A 107 1.17 -25.64 -2.50
N TRP A 108 1.18 -26.81 -1.84
CA TRP A 108 1.54 -26.92 -0.42
C TRP A 108 2.92 -26.33 -0.12
N LYS A 109 3.81 -26.28 -1.13
CA LYS A 109 5.16 -25.70 -1.02
C LYS A 109 5.11 -24.18 -0.84
N ALA A 110 4.20 -23.48 -1.51
CA ALA A 110 4.05 -22.03 -1.34
C ALA A 110 3.46 -21.67 0.02
N ILE A 111 2.51 -22.47 0.51
CA ILE A 111 1.97 -22.32 1.86
C ILE A 111 3.06 -22.54 2.91
N LEU A 112 3.90 -23.57 2.74
CA LEU A 112 5.00 -23.87 3.65
C LEU A 112 6.09 -22.78 3.62
N MET A 113 6.43 -22.28 2.43
CA MET A 113 7.36 -21.14 2.28
C MET A 113 6.82 -19.89 2.98
N LEU A 114 5.53 -19.61 2.84
CA LEU A 114 4.90 -18.47 3.49
C LEU A 114 4.91 -18.62 5.02
N LEU A 115 4.60 -19.82 5.53
CA LEU A 115 4.71 -20.12 6.95
C LEU A 115 6.14 -19.92 7.46
N ALA A 116 7.15 -20.37 6.70
CA ALA A 116 8.55 -20.19 7.05
C ALA A 116 8.95 -18.70 7.10
N VAL A 117 8.56 -17.90 6.09
CA VAL A 117 8.81 -16.46 6.09
C VAL A 117 8.14 -15.77 7.29
N ASN A 118 6.89 -16.11 7.58
CA ASN A 118 6.19 -15.53 8.73
C ASN A 118 6.81 -15.96 10.07
N LEU A 119 7.30 -17.19 10.19
CA LEU A 119 8.00 -17.66 11.38
C LEU A 119 9.30 -16.86 11.58
N VAL A 120 10.05 -16.58 10.52
CA VAL A 120 11.26 -15.75 10.58
C VAL A 120 10.92 -14.33 11.00
N VAL A 121 9.89 -13.72 10.41
CA VAL A 121 9.43 -12.37 10.80
C VAL A 121 9.01 -12.33 12.27
N TYR A 122 8.29 -13.35 12.73
CA TYR A 122 7.87 -13.47 14.12
C TYR A 122 9.06 -13.64 15.07
N ALA A 123 10.06 -14.45 14.71
CA ALA A 123 11.28 -14.61 15.49
C ALA A 123 12.07 -13.31 15.61
N VAL A 124 12.17 -12.54 14.51
CA VAL A 124 12.78 -11.20 14.52
C VAL A 124 11.97 -10.23 15.39
N ALA A 125 10.64 -10.27 15.32
CA ALA A 125 9.78 -9.42 16.13
C ALA A 125 9.92 -9.67 17.64
N ILE A 126 10.06 -10.94 18.06
CA ILE A 126 10.35 -11.26 19.46
C ILE A 126 11.73 -10.72 19.88
N GLY A 127 12.74 -10.84 19.00
CA GLY A 127 14.10 -10.42 19.31
C GLY A 127 14.31 -8.91 19.34
N ALA A 128 13.59 -8.15 18.50
CA ALA A 128 13.76 -6.71 18.33
C ALA A 128 12.72 -5.85 19.08
N GLY A 129 11.73 -6.47 19.72
CA GLY A 129 10.70 -5.77 20.50
C GLY A 129 9.54 -5.22 19.66
N THR A 130 8.47 -4.81 20.35
CA THR A 130 7.19 -4.39 19.75
C THR A 130 7.29 -3.13 18.89
N ASP A 131 8.25 -2.26 19.18
CA ASP A 131 8.45 -0.99 18.48
C ASP A 131 8.95 -1.18 17.03
N THR A 132 9.56 -2.34 16.76
CA THR A 132 10.00 -2.74 15.41
C THR A 132 8.84 -2.79 14.43
N VAL A 133 7.62 -3.12 14.88
CA VAL A 133 6.44 -3.17 14.02
C VAL A 133 6.12 -1.77 13.47
N ALA A 134 6.21 -0.73 14.30
CA ALA A 134 5.96 0.65 13.88
C ALA A 134 7.00 1.11 12.84
N ILE A 135 8.26 0.74 13.04
CA ILE A 135 9.36 1.01 12.09
C ILE A 135 9.08 0.32 10.75
N VAL A 136 8.75 -0.98 10.76
CA VAL A 136 8.46 -1.75 9.53
C VAL A 136 7.28 -1.15 8.77
N VAL A 137 6.19 -0.81 9.48
CA VAL A 137 5.01 -0.16 8.90
C VAL A 137 5.37 1.18 8.26
N SER A 138 6.22 1.98 8.91
CA SER A 138 6.66 3.27 8.38
C SER A 138 7.56 3.12 7.15
N LEU A 139 8.39 2.09 7.09
CA LEU A 139 9.29 1.79 5.96
C LEU A 139 8.51 1.30 4.74
N ILE A 140 7.55 0.38 4.94
CA ILE A 140 6.65 -0.10 3.88
C ILE A 140 5.83 1.06 3.31
N GLY A 141 5.32 1.94 4.18
CA GLY A 141 4.59 3.15 3.76
C GLY A 141 5.48 4.25 3.15
N ALA A 142 6.80 4.17 3.29
CA ALA A 142 7.74 5.13 2.71
C ALA A 142 8.23 4.71 1.31
N LEU A 143 8.53 3.41 1.14
CA LEU A 143 9.18 2.87 -0.06
C LEU A 143 8.15 2.29 -1.05
N PRO A 144 7.57 1.08 -0.84
CA PRO A 144 6.56 0.50 -1.73
C PRO A 144 5.38 1.42 -2.04
N ALA A 145 4.82 2.07 -1.03
CA ALA A 145 3.63 2.92 -1.22
C ALA A 145 3.93 4.13 -2.12
N ALA A 146 5.09 4.78 -1.97
CA ALA A 146 5.48 5.89 -2.84
C ALA A 146 5.69 5.44 -4.30
N VAL A 147 6.27 4.25 -4.49
CA VAL A 147 6.45 3.67 -5.81
C VAL A 147 5.09 3.37 -6.46
N MET A 148 4.19 2.69 -5.76
CA MET A 148 2.89 2.27 -6.31
C MET A 148 1.92 3.43 -6.52
N LEU A 149 1.90 4.43 -5.63
CA LEU A 149 0.93 5.52 -5.67
C LEU A 149 1.36 6.69 -6.56
N MET A 150 2.66 6.92 -6.72
CA MET A 150 3.18 8.08 -7.44
C MET A 150 4.03 7.70 -8.63
N LEU A 151 5.10 6.91 -8.44
CA LEU A 151 5.98 6.58 -9.56
C LEU A 151 5.28 5.74 -10.62
N LEU A 152 4.55 4.70 -10.22
CA LEU A 152 3.92 3.77 -11.15
C LEU A 152 2.85 4.44 -12.03
N PRO A 153 1.87 5.19 -11.51
CA PRO A 153 0.91 5.90 -12.36
C PRO A 153 1.57 7.00 -13.20
N ALA A 154 2.59 7.70 -12.69
CA ALA A 154 3.33 8.69 -13.47
C ALA A 154 4.05 8.04 -14.66
N LEU A 155 4.74 6.92 -14.44
CA LEU A 155 5.39 6.17 -15.51
C LEU A 155 4.38 5.61 -16.51
N LEU A 156 3.31 4.97 -16.04
CA LEU A 156 2.26 4.44 -16.91
C LEU A 156 1.68 5.53 -17.79
N SER A 157 1.40 6.72 -17.25
CA SER A 157 0.87 7.83 -18.05
C SER A 157 1.83 8.31 -19.14
N LEU A 158 3.15 8.31 -18.88
CA LEU A 158 4.17 8.63 -19.89
C LEU A 158 4.26 7.54 -20.98
N PHE A 159 4.13 6.27 -20.59
CA PHE A 159 4.20 5.14 -21.51
C PHE A 159 2.91 4.89 -22.29
N VAL A 160 1.75 5.25 -21.75
CA VAL A 160 0.46 5.11 -22.44
C VAL A 160 0.43 6.00 -23.68
N GLU A 161 0.84 7.26 -23.55
CA GLU A 161 0.84 8.20 -24.68
C GLU A 161 1.74 7.70 -25.83
N SER A 162 2.92 7.19 -25.50
CA SER A 162 3.84 6.63 -26.50
C SER A 162 3.38 5.30 -27.09
N SER A 163 2.66 4.50 -26.31
CA SER A 163 2.08 3.25 -26.78
C SER A 163 0.93 3.47 -27.75
N VAL A 164 0.26 4.62 -27.67
CA VAL A 164 -0.80 5.02 -28.62
C VAL A 164 -0.21 5.59 -29.91
N GLU A 165 0.88 6.36 -29.82
CA GLU A 165 1.56 6.93 -30.99
C GLU A 165 2.28 5.88 -31.84
N ASP A 166 3.00 4.95 -31.20
CA ASP A 166 3.86 3.97 -31.88
C ASP A 166 3.52 2.53 -31.41
N PRO A 167 2.45 1.88 -31.96
CA PRO A 167 1.94 0.61 -31.43
C PRO A 167 2.85 -0.60 -31.71
N ASP A 168 3.64 -0.57 -32.79
CA ASP A 168 4.42 -1.71 -33.28
C ASP A 168 5.84 -1.80 -32.69
N GLU A 169 6.24 -0.83 -31.86
CA GLU A 169 7.60 -0.79 -31.33
C GLU A 169 7.85 -1.73 -30.13
N PRO A 170 9.06 -2.31 -30.02
CA PRO A 170 9.43 -3.19 -28.91
C PRO A 170 9.54 -2.43 -27.58
N ARG A 171 8.52 -2.59 -26.73
CA ARG A 171 8.34 -1.88 -25.43
C ARG A 171 9.43 -2.14 -24.38
N MET A 172 10.15 -3.25 -24.49
CA MET A 172 11.19 -3.67 -23.54
C MET A 172 12.60 -3.17 -23.94
N SER A 173 12.74 -2.42 -25.03
CA SER A 173 14.04 -1.86 -25.41
C SER A 173 14.46 -0.70 -24.51
N LYS A 174 15.74 -0.65 -24.14
CA LYS A 174 16.32 0.48 -23.38
C LYS A 174 16.21 1.80 -24.14
N GLU A 175 16.30 1.74 -25.47
CA GLU A 175 16.17 2.91 -26.35
C GLU A 175 14.75 3.47 -26.30
N TYR A 176 13.74 2.60 -26.28
CA TYR A 176 12.34 2.99 -26.11
C TYR A 176 12.13 3.71 -24.77
N TRP A 177 12.65 3.15 -23.68
CA TRP A 177 12.60 3.78 -22.35
C TRP A 177 13.28 5.15 -22.32
N CYS A 178 14.49 5.26 -22.87
CA CYS A 178 15.25 6.50 -22.86
C CYS A 178 14.59 7.58 -23.74
N ARG A 179 14.10 7.20 -24.92
CA ARG A 179 13.35 8.08 -25.83
C ARG A 179 12.06 8.58 -25.19
N ASN A 180 11.39 7.73 -24.42
CA ASN A 180 10.13 8.12 -23.81
C ASN A 180 10.29 8.99 -22.57
N LEU A 181 11.37 8.78 -21.81
CA LEU A 181 11.69 9.58 -20.63
C LEU A 181 12.33 10.93 -20.97
N PHE A 182 13.07 11.06 -22.08
CA PHE A 182 13.85 12.28 -22.36
C PHE A 182 13.75 12.80 -23.80
N GLY A 183 13.24 12.02 -24.76
CA GLY A 183 13.37 12.29 -26.19
C GLY A 183 12.17 12.93 -26.90
N LYS A 184 11.02 13.07 -26.24
CA LYS A 184 9.78 13.62 -26.83
C LYS A 184 9.46 15.02 -26.25
N ARG A 185 8.65 15.81 -26.98
CA ARG A 185 8.33 17.20 -26.61
C ARG A 185 7.60 17.26 -25.25
N CYS A 186 7.96 18.26 -24.44
CA CYS A 186 7.28 18.55 -23.17
C CYS A 186 5.89 19.18 -23.40
N THR A 187 4.86 18.36 -23.45
CA THR A 187 3.45 18.80 -23.33
C THR A 187 3.11 19.10 -21.86
N PHE A 188 2.12 19.95 -21.58
CA PHE A 188 1.63 20.23 -20.22
C PHE A 188 1.30 18.96 -19.40
N ILE A 189 0.76 17.93 -20.07
CA ILE A 189 0.44 16.64 -19.45
C ILE A 189 1.72 15.93 -19.00
N ARG A 190 2.76 15.87 -19.86
CA ARG A 190 4.05 15.28 -19.51
C ARG A 190 4.77 16.07 -18.41
N ALA A 191 4.73 17.39 -18.46
CA ALA A 191 5.28 18.24 -17.42
C ALA A 191 4.68 17.93 -16.04
N ARG A 192 3.35 17.71 -15.98
CA ARG A 192 2.67 17.24 -14.75
C ARG A 192 3.15 15.85 -14.33
N CYS A 193 3.37 14.94 -15.26
CA CYS A 193 3.85 13.59 -14.96
C CYS A 193 5.28 13.60 -14.42
N TYR A 194 6.18 14.38 -15.01
CA TYR A 194 7.53 14.59 -14.47
C TYR A 194 7.48 15.23 -13.09
N PHE A 195 6.58 16.19 -12.86
CA PHE A 195 6.36 16.76 -11.54
C PHE A 195 5.93 15.70 -10.52
N TYR A 196 4.93 14.87 -10.83
CA TYR A 196 4.51 13.77 -9.94
C TYR A 196 5.61 12.73 -9.72
N PHE A 197 6.41 12.44 -10.75
CA PHE A 197 7.54 11.52 -10.66
C PHE A 197 8.64 12.05 -9.73
N LEU A 198 9.05 13.31 -9.90
CA LEU A 198 10.03 13.98 -9.04
C LEU A 198 9.51 14.15 -7.61
N LEU A 199 8.24 14.53 -7.46
CA LEU A 199 7.58 14.63 -6.15
C LEU A 199 7.55 13.25 -5.45
N GLY A 200 7.26 12.18 -6.19
CA GLY A 200 7.29 10.81 -5.68
C GLY A 200 8.66 10.41 -5.17
N ILE A 201 9.72 10.68 -5.94
CA ILE A 201 11.12 10.43 -5.53
C ILE A 201 11.47 11.26 -4.30
N MET A 202 11.13 12.56 -4.30
CA MET A 202 11.38 13.44 -3.16
C MET A 202 10.71 12.91 -1.89
N ILE A 203 9.43 12.53 -1.97
CA ILE A 203 8.68 11.99 -0.83
C ILE A 203 9.30 10.68 -0.35
N MET A 204 9.69 9.79 -1.25
CA MET A 204 10.36 8.53 -0.93
C MET A 204 11.69 8.78 -0.18
N VAL A 205 12.52 9.71 -0.66
CA VAL A 205 13.80 10.05 -0.02
C VAL A 205 13.59 10.67 1.35
N VAL A 206 12.74 11.71 1.44
CA VAL A 206 12.45 12.40 2.71
C VAL A 206 11.90 11.42 3.75
N ARG A 207 11.00 10.52 3.35
CA ARG A 207 10.42 9.53 4.26
C ARG A 207 11.43 8.48 4.70
N THR A 208 12.25 7.97 3.78
CA THR A 208 13.28 6.99 4.12
C THR A 208 14.31 7.60 5.08
N LEU A 209 14.74 8.83 4.85
CA LEU A 209 15.63 9.56 5.76
C LEU A 209 14.99 9.79 7.13
N GLY A 210 13.69 10.07 7.18
CA GLY A 210 12.95 10.20 8.44
C GLY A 210 12.92 8.89 9.25
N VAL A 211 12.71 7.75 8.58
CA VAL A 211 12.73 6.42 9.23
C VAL A 211 14.14 6.07 9.71
N VAL A 212 15.17 6.32 8.89
CA VAL A 212 16.58 6.07 9.26
C VAL A 212 17.00 6.93 10.44
N LYS A 213 16.57 8.19 10.50
CA LYS A 213 16.87 9.06 11.64
C LYS A 213 16.21 8.56 12.92
N SER A 214 14.97 8.08 12.84
CA SER A 214 14.26 7.46 13.98
C SER A 214 14.90 6.15 14.48
N LEU A 215 15.81 5.55 13.71
CA LEU A 215 16.57 4.36 14.12
C LEU A 215 17.91 4.72 14.79
N ALA A 216 18.37 5.97 14.64
CA ALA A 216 19.66 6.44 15.14
C ALA A 216 19.53 7.19 16.48
N ASP A 217 18.34 7.64 16.83
CA ASP A 217 17.95 8.25 18.12
C ASP A 217 17.34 7.18 19.05
#